data_AF-A0A9Q0HZZ1-F1
#
_entry.id   AF-A0A9Q0HZZ1-F1
#
_cell.length_a   1.000
_cell.length_b   1.000
_cell.length_c   1.000
_cell.angle_alpha   90.00
_cell.angle_beta   90.00
_cell.angle_gamma   90.00
#
_symmetry.space_group_name_H-M   'P 1'
#
loop_
_entity.id
_entity.type
_entity.pdbx_description
1 polymer ?
#
loop_
_entity_poly.entity_id
_entity_poly.type
_entity_poly.pdbx_seq_one_letter_code
_entity_poly.pdbx_strand_id
1 'polypeptide(L)'
;MSVVLCFLAGASPSIKLLVEDPIVVNPGQTVSLVCITTGGEPSPLLNWASSNDSLPQRSLVKGGTLTLPAITSDEAGVYSCVASNNMGNPAKKSTTIVEAN
;
A
#
# COMPACT_ATOMS: atom_id res chain seq x y z
N MET A 1 42.44 17.83 -6.06
CA MET A 1 41.13 17.98 -6.74
C MET A 1 40.33 16.72 -6.45
N SER A 2 39.56 16.68 -5.36
CA SER A 2 38.77 15.49 -5.02
C SER A 2 37.58 15.41 -5.96
N VAL A 3 37.59 14.44 -6.87
CA VAL A 3 36.38 14.04 -7.59
C VAL A 3 35.54 13.26 -6.58
N VAL A 4 34.70 13.96 -5.83
CA VAL A 4 33.60 13.30 -5.13
C VAL A 4 32.67 12.79 -6.24
N LEU A 5 32.93 11.57 -6.70
CA LEU A 5 31.94 10.80 -7.44
C LEU A 5 30.81 10.51 -6.44
N CYS A 6 29.88 11.46 -6.32
CA CYS A 6 28.53 11.13 -5.93
C CYS A 6 27.96 10.31 -7.09
N PHE A 7 28.34 9.02 -7.16
CA PHE A 7 27.58 8.05 -7.93
C PHE A 7 26.16 8.14 -7.41
N LEU A 8 25.18 8.23 -8.31
CA LEU A 8 23.76 8.25 -7.98
C LEU A 8 23.42 6.93 -7.28
N ALA A 9 23.65 6.86 -5.96
CA ALA A 9 23.39 5.68 -5.16
C ALA A 9 21.88 5.64 -4.97
N GLY A 10 21.22 4.75 -5.71
CA GLY A 10 19.80 4.51 -5.54
C GLY A 10 19.47 4.06 -4.11
N ALA A 11 18.26 4.36 -3.67
CA ALA A 11 17.78 4.07 -2.33
C ALA A 11 16.60 3.09 -2.38
N SER A 12 16.58 2.15 -1.45
CA SER A 12 15.47 1.22 -1.29
C SER A 12 14.15 1.96 -1.00
N PRO A 13 13.00 1.43 -1.42
CA PRO A 13 11.70 2.04 -1.15
C PRO A 13 11.43 2.18 0.35
N SER A 14 10.67 3.21 0.71
CA SER A 14 10.09 3.37 2.05
C SER A 14 8.70 3.95 1.92
N ILE A 15 7.74 3.44 2.70
CA ILE A 15 6.33 3.84 2.62
C ILE A 15 5.69 4.05 3.99
N LYS A 16 4.62 4.83 3.99
CA LYS A 16 3.69 4.98 5.12
C LYS A 16 2.27 4.69 4.66
N LEU A 17 1.56 3.93 5.48
CA LEU A 17 0.12 3.70 5.32
C LEU A 17 -0.63 4.70 6.22
N LEU A 18 -1.56 5.47 5.64
CA LEU A 18 -2.29 6.56 6.29
C LEU A 18 -3.71 6.12 6.66
N VAL A 19 -3.81 5.10 7.49
CA VAL A 19 -5.08 4.54 7.99
C VAL A 19 -4.94 4.18 9.47
N GLU A 20 -6.07 3.98 10.12
CA GLU A 20 -6.14 3.35 11.44
C GLU A 20 -5.96 1.84 11.30
N ASP A 21 -5.41 1.16 12.32
CA ASP A 21 -5.20 -0.28 12.30
C ASP A 21 -5.66 -0.88 13.64
N PRO A 22 -6.64 -1.82 13.66
CA PRO A 22 -7.41 -2.30 12.52
C PRO A 22 -8.45 -1.28 12.02
N ILE A 23 -8.91 -1.47 10.79
CA ILE A 23 -10.04 -0.73 10.21
C ILE A 23 -11.32 -1.50 10.52
N VAL A 24 -12.24 -0.88 11.24
CA VAL A 24 -13.53 -1.47 11.60
C VAL A 24 -14.62 -0.88 10.71
N VAL A 25 -15.34 -1.72 9.96
CA VAL A 25 -16.36 -1.31 8.98
C VAL A 25 -17.61 -2.18 9.05
N ASN A 26 -18.76 -1.62 8.70
CA ASN A 26 -19.99 -2.38 8.46
C ASN A 26 -20.10 -2.77 6.97
N PRO A 27 -20.82 -3.85 6.63
CA PRO A 27 -21.09 -4.20 5.25
C PRO A 27 -21.74 -3.04 4.48
N GLY A 28 -21.34 -2.86 3.22
CA GLY A 28 -21.84 -1.78 2.36
C GLY A 28 -21.16 -0.43 2.56
N GLN A 29 -20.27 -0.26 3.55
CA GLN A 29 -19.45 0.95 3.66
C GLN A 29 -18.35 0.99 2.59
N THR A 30 -17.88 2.20 2.27
CA THR A 30 -16.72 2.39 1.39
C THR A 30 -15.48 2.59 2.23
N VAL A 31 -14.43 1.80 1.96
CA VAL A 31 -13.13 1.92 2.61
C VAL A 31 -12.13 2.54 1.64
N SER A 32 -11.28 3.45 2.13
CA SER A 32 -10.17 4.00 1.35
C SER A 32 -8.86 3.88 2.13
N LEU A 33 -7.91 3.17 1.54
CA LEU A 33 -6.58 2.95 2.10
C LEU A 33 -5.58 3.81 1.33
N VAL A 34 -4.91 4.74 2.02
CA VAL A 34 -3.96 5.66 1.38
C VAL A 34 -2.54 5.27 1.76
N CYS A 35 -1.73 4.91 0.77
CA CYS A 35 -0.31 4.61 0.93
C CYS A 35 0.54 5.68 0.23
N ILE A 36 1.57 6.17 0.91
CA ILE A 36 2.50 7.17 0.35
C ILE A 36 3.94 6.68 0.40
N THR A 37 4.73 7.09 -0.57
CA THR A 37 6.19 6.92 -0.56
C THR A 37 6.81 7.97 0.34
N THR A 38 7.63 7.54 1.31
CA THR A 38 8.42 8.43 2.17
C THR A 38 9.89 8.46 1.75
N GLY A 39 10.31 7.60 0.83
CA GLY A 39 11.66 7.56 0.28
C GLY A 39 11.82 6.46 -0.76
N GLY A 40 12.96 6.48 -1.45
CA GLY A 40 13.32 5.58 -2.53
C GLY A 40 13.71 6.35 -3.78
N GLU A 41 14.83 5.97 -4.38
CA GLU A 41 15.36 6.57 -5.60
C GLU A 41 15.91 5.45 -6.50
N PRO A 42 15.39 5.24 -7.72
CA PRO A 42 14.27 5.93 -8.36
C PRO A 42 12.95 5.82 -7.57
N SER A 43 12.05 6.76 -7.83
CA SER A 43 10.74 6.83 -7.17
C SER A 43 9.98 5.50 -7.33
N PRO A 44 9.55 4.83 -6.23
CA PRO A 44 9.02 3.49 -6.30
C PRO A 44 7.57 3.43 -6.78
N LEU A 45 7.23 2.36 -7.47
CA LEU A 45 5.85 2.06 -7.88
C LEU A 45 5.10 1.44 -6.69
N LEU A 46 3.90 1.97 -6.41
CA LEU A 46 2.99 1.45 -5.40
C LEU A 46 1.99 0.46 -6.02
N ASN A 47 1.83 -0.69 -5.36
CA ASN A 47 0.85 -1.71 -5.71
C ASN A 47 0.11 -2.19 -4.46
N TRP A 48 -1.11 -2.67 -4.65
CA TRP A 48 -1.95 -3.20 -3.59
C TRP A 48 -2.18 -4.70 -3.74
N ALA A 49 -2.20 -5.41 -2.62
CA ALA A 49 -2.48 -6.84 -2.55
C ALA A 49 -3.46 -7.13 -1.40
N SER A 50 -4.32 -8.13 -1.60
CA SER A 50 -5.20 -8.68 -0.57
C SER A 50 -4.65 -10.03 -0.08
N SER A 51 -4.95 -10.40 1.16
CA SER A 51 -4.75 -11.77 1.66
C SER A 51 -5.60 -12.80 0.93
N ASN A 52 -6.66 -12.38 0.24
CA ASN A 52 -7.63 -13.25 -0.43
C ASN A 52 -7.21 -13.53 -1.90
N ASP A 53 -5.90 -13.65 -2.15
CA ASP A 53 -5.21 -13.81 -3.44
C ASP A 53 -5.37 -12.68 -4.46
N SER A 54 -6.55 -12.06 -4.56
CA SER A 54 -6.85 -10.97 -5.48
C SER A 54 -7.62 -9.84 -4.80
N LEU A 55 -7.46 -8.63 -5.31
CA LEU A 55 -8.29 -7.50 -4.88
C LEU A 55 -9.74 -7.74 -5.35
N PRO A 56 -10.75 -7.30 -4.57
CA PRO A 56 -12.13 -7.36 -5.01
C PRO A 56 -12.30 -6.71 -6.40
N GLN A 57 -13.12 -7.30 -7.27
CA GLN A 57 -13.30 -6.82 -8.65
C GLN A 57 -13.74 -5.34 -8.73
N ARG A 58 -14.43 -4.87 -7.70
CA ARG A 58 -14.97 -3.51 -7.55
C ARG A 58 -13.93 -2.51 -7.03
N SER A 59 -12.73 -2.98 -6.68
CA SER A 59 -11.67 -2.14 -6.16
C SER A 59 -11.20 -1.11 -7.20
N LEU A 60 -10.87 0.08 -6.71
CA LEU A 60 -10.32 1.16 -7.52
C LEU A 60 -8.94 1.52 -6.97
N VAL A 61 -7.90 1.39 -7.80
CA VAL A 61 -6.54 1.79 -7.44
C VAL A 61 -6.17 3.03 -8.25
N LYS A 62 -5.84 4.12 -7.55
CA LYS A 62 -5.38 5.37 -8.16
C LYS A 62 -4.18 5.91 -7.40
N GLY A 63 -3.00 5.84 -8.02
CA GLY A 63 -1.74 6.15 -7.36
C GLY A 63 -1.51 5.20 -6.18
N GLY A 64 -1.29 5.74 -4.98
CA GLY A 64 -1.14 4.96 -3.75
C GLY A 64 -2.44 4.64 -3.02
N THR A 65 -3.60 5.03 -3.55
CA THR A 65 -4.89 4.86 -2.88
C THR A 65 -5.66 3.67 -3.43
N LEU A 66 -6.11 2.77 -2.56
CA LEU A 66 -7.05 1.69 -2.83
C LEU A 66 -8.41 2.05 -2.24
N THR A 67 -9.45 2.08 -3.07
CA THR A 67 -10.83 2.27 -2.64
C THR A 67 -11.63 0.97 -2.85
N LEU A 68 -12.31 0.53 -1.80
CA LEU A 68 -13.19 -0.64 -1.77
C LEU A 68 -14.63 -0.15 -1.56
N PRO A 69 -15.41 0.05 -2.62
CA PRO A 69 -16.80 0.49 -2.51
C PRO A 69 -17.69 -0.65 -2.01
N ALA A 70 -18.60 -0.33 -1.10
CA ALA A 70 -19.60 -1.26 -0.55
C ALA A 70 -19.01 -2.62 -0.15
N ILE A 71 -18.05 -2.60 0.78
CA ILE A 71 -17.30 -3.79 1.21
C ILE A 71 -18.23 -4.88 1.75
N THR A 72 -17.92 -6.15 1.48
CA THR A 72 -18.65 -7.31 2.00
C THR A 72 -17.85 -8.04 3.07
N SER A 73 -18.49 -8.86 3.90
CA SER A 73 -17.81 -9.65 4.94
C SER A 73 -16.74 -10.58 4.37
N ASP A 74 -16.95 -11.15 3.18
CA ASP A 74 -15.96 -12.00 2.48
C ASP A 74 -14.73 -11.23 1.96
N GLU A 75 -14.82 -9.90 1.92
CA GLU A 75 -13.73 -9.01 1.53
C GLU A 75 -12.95 -8.48 2.75
N ALA A 76 -13.38 -8.82 3.97
CA ALA A 76 -12.59 -8.58 5.17
C ALA A 76 -11.28 -9.38 5.12
N GLY A 77 -10.23 -8.86 5.75
CA GLY A 77 -8.90 -9.45 5.68
C GLY A 77 -7.77 -8.43 5.67
N VAL A 78 -6.58 -8.89 5.30
CA VAL A 78 -5.36 -8.09 5.32
C VAL A 78 -5.11 -7.48 3.96
N TYR A 79 -4.97 -6.16 3.92
CA TYR A 79 -4.61 -5.42 2.71
C TYR A 79 -3.20 -4.85 2.85
N SER A 80 -2.38 -5.07 1.82
CA SER A 80 -0.96 -4.70 1.83
C SER A 80 -0.64 -3.73 0.70
N CYS A 81 -0.03 -2.59 1.04
CA CYS A 81 0.64 -1.72 0.09
C CYS A 81 2.09 -2.20 -0.06
N VAL A 82 2.53 -2.40 -1.29
CA VAL A 82 3.90 -2.80 -1.65
C VAL A 82 4.51 -1.73 -2.54
N ALA A 83 5.70 -1.26 -2.19
CA ALA A 83 6.48 -0.31 -2.98
C ALA A 83 7.73 -0.98 -3.51
N SER A 84 7.92 -0.93 -4.82
CA SER A 84 9.07 -1.53 -5.50
C SER A 84 9.74 -0.53 -6.42
N ASN A 85 11.07 -0.46 -6.35
CA ASN A 85 11.92 0.08 -7.40
C ASN A 85 13.00 -0.97 -7.73
N ASN A 86 13.98 -0.60 -8.57
CA ASN A 86 15.10 -1.47 -8.92
C ASN A 86 16.25 -1.47 -7.90
N MET A 87 16.02 -0.92 -6.69
CA MET A 87 17.03 -0.75 -5.65
C MET A 87 16.62 -1.48 -4.38
N GLY A 88 17.46 -2.40 -3.91
CA GLY A 88 17.25 -3.11 -2.65
C GLY A 88 15.93 -3.89 -2.59
N ASN A 89 15.39 -4.03 -1.38
CA ASN A 89 14.18 -4.80 -1.13
C ASN A 89 12.92 -3.93 -1.20
N PRO A 90 11.80 -4.45 -1.74
CA PRO A 90 10.51 -3.77 -1.69
C PRO A 90 10.09 -3.44 -0.26
N ALA A 91 9.46 -2.28 -0.06
CA ALA A 91 8.81 -1.95 1.20
C ALA A 91 7.37 -2.45 1.20
N LYS A 92 6.89 -2.94 2.35
CA LYS A 92 5.53 -3.44 2.53
C LYS A 92 4.94 -2.93 3.84
N LYS A 93 3.68 -2.48 3.80
CA LYS A 93 2.87 -2.15 4.98
C LYS A 93 1.48 -2.73 4.79
N SER A 94 0.90 -3.21 5.87
CA SER A 94 -0.40 -3.89 5.86
C SER A 94 -1.31 -3.31 6.94
N THR A 95 -2.62 -3.42 6.72
CA THR A 95 -3.65 -3.18 7.73
C THR A 95 -4.71 -4.27 7.62
N THR A 96 -5.43 -4.52 8.71
CA THR A 96 -6.54 -5.48 8.74
C THR A 96 -7.87 -4.76 8.70
N ILE A 97 -8.74 -5.15 7.78
CA ILE A 97 -10.14 -4.73 7.76
C ILE A 97 -10.96 -5.81 8.47
N VAL A 98 -11.73 -5.41 9.48
CA VAL A 98 -12.63 -6.26 10.27
C VAL A 98 -14.05 -5.68 10.27
N GLU A 99 -15.03 -6.56 10.42
CA GLU A 99 -16.42 -6.16 10.55
C GLU A 99 -16.71 -5.60 11.95
N ALA A 100 -17.54 -4.56 12.05
CA ALA A 100 -18.07 -4.10 13.32
C ALA A 100 -19.03 -5.17 13.87
N ASN A 101 -18.73 -5.69 15.08
CA ASN A 101 -19.55 -6.70 15.74
C ASN A 101 -20.90 -6.14 16.24
#